data_AF-A0A820G943-F1
#
_entry.id   AF-A0A820G943-F1
#
_cell.length_a   1.000
_cell.length_b   1.000
_cell.length_c   1.000
_cell.angle_alpha   90.00
_cell.angle_beta   90.00
_cell.angle_gamma   90.00
#
_symmetry.space_group_name_H-M   'P 1'
#
loop_
_entity.id
_entity.type
_entity.pdbx_description
1 polymer ?
#
loop_
_entity_poly.entity_id
_entity_poly.type
_entity_poly.pdbx_seq_one_letter_code
_entity_poly.pdbx_strand_id
1 'polypeptide(L)'
;MHIRYSMRLYFLLILIICRVQSEKIEKITKSIGQSFSFDCQQDESVYFTQKLGDWSEIQENDNQYSYLNLNFNYLNQEKILRVSSNSVQLENIGYYGCRKPTWSTASMNRIYQLIVA
;
A
#
# COMPACT_ATOMS: atom_id res chain seq x y z
N MET A 1 45.04 -15.93 10.32
CA MET A 1 43.88 -15.64 11.19
C MET A 1 43.00 -14.51 10.60
N HIS A 2 42.71 -14.50 9.29
CA HIS A 2 41.89 -13.47 8.63
C HIS A 2 40.58 -14.00 8.02
N ILE A 3 40.49 -15.31 7.76
CA ILE A 3 39.37 -15.95 7.04
C ILE A 3 38.07 -15.96 7.87
N ARG A 4 38.18 -16.00 9.21
CA ARG A 4 37.00 -16.04 10.11
C ARG A 4 36.21 -14.73 10.17
N TYR A 5 36.85 -13.58 9.93
CA TYR A 5 36.19 -12.28 9.95
C TYR A 5 35.41 -12.02 8.66
N SER A 6 35.92 -12.49 7.51
CA SER A 6 35.24 -12.33 6.22
C SER A 6 33.89 -13.04 6.18
N MET A 7 33.79 -14.28 6.70
CA MET A 7 32.53 -15.05 6.70
C MET A 7 31.39 -14.38 7.47
N ARG A 8 31.69 -13.68 8.59
CA ARG A 8 30.67 -12.95 9.37
C ARG A 8 30.18 -11.69 8.64
N LEU A 9 31.07 -11.03 7.89
CA LEU A 9 30.73 -9.86 7.09
C LEU A 9 29.81 -10.24 5.91
N TYR A 10 30.09 -11.37 5.24
CA TYR A 10 29.23 -11.91 4.18
C TYR A 10 27.83 -12.27 4.71
N PHE A 11 27.74 -12.87 5.91
CA PHE A 11 26.44 -13.18 6.52
C PHE A 11 25.61 -11.93 6.85
N LEU A 12 26.25 -10.88 7.36
CA LEU A 12 25.59 -9.58 7.61
C LEU A 12 25.10 -8.94 6.30
N LEU A 13 25.90 -8.98 5.24
CA LEU A 13 25.53 -8.49 3.92
C LEU A 13 24.34 -9.26 3.32
N ILE A 14 24.33 -10.59 3.42
CA ILE A 14 23.21 -11.43 2.96
C ILE A 14 21.93 -11.11 3.74
N LEU A 15 22.03 -10.93 5.07
CA LEU A 15 20.87 -10.54 5.88
C LEU A 15 20.31 -9.16 5.49
N ILE A 16 21.17 -8.20 5.16
CA ILE A 16 20.74 -6.87 4.67
C ILE A 16 20.05 -6.98 3.30
N ILE A 17 20.60 -7.78 2.39
CA ILE A 17 20.05 -7.97 1.03
C ILE A 17 18.72 -8.74 1.09
N CYS A 18 18.60 -9.76 1.95
CA CYS A 18 17.35 -10.51 2.14
C CYS A 18 16.23 -9.71 2.81
N ARG A 19 16.56 -8.62 3.52
CA ARG A 19 15.56 -7.71 4.11
C ARG A 19 14.94 -6.75 3.09
N VAL A 20 15.44 -6.70 1.86
CA VAL A 20 14.74 -6.03 0.75
C VAL A 20 13.64 -6.98 0.27
N GLN A 21 12.67 -7.20 1.15
CA GLN A 21 11.42 -7.84 0.82
C GLN A 21 10.76 -6.90 -0.19
N SER A 22 10.91 -7.22 -1.47
CA SER A 22 10.33 -6.44 -2.57
C SER A 22 8.84 -6.30 -2.31
N GLU A 23 8.39 -5.08 -1.96
CA GLU A 23 6.98 -4.79 -1.74
C GLU A 23 6.26 -5.06 -3.07
N LYS A 24 5.47 -6.13 -3.12
CA LYS A 24 4.81 -6.56 -4.34
C LYS A 24 3.69 -5.57 -4.68
N ILE A 25 3.81 -4.89 -5.81
CA ILE A 25 2.79 -3.97 -6.33
C ILE A 25 1.79 -4.75 -7.18
N GLU A 26 0.52 -4.68 -6.80
CA GLU A 26 -0.61 -5.21 -7.57
C GLU A 26 -1.17 -4.13 -8.50
N LYS A 27 -1.35 -4.43 -9.79
CA LYS A 27 -1.86 -3.46 -10.76
C LYS A 27 -3.36 -3.61 -10.94
N ILE A 28 -4.09 -2.51 -10.82
CA ILE A 28 -5.52 -2.41 -11.09
C ILE A 28 -5.68 -1.54 -12.34
N THR A 29 -6.08 -2.16 -13.45
CA THR A 29 -6.30 -1.46 -14.71
C THR A 29 -7.79 -1.21 -14.91
N LYS A 30 -8.18 0.07 -15.05
CA LYS A 30 -9.58 0.48 -15.21
C LYS A 30 -9.69 1.66 -16.17
N SER A 31 -10.71 1.66 -17.00
CA SER A 31 -11.01 2.85 -17.82
C SER A 31 -11.67 3.94 -16.97
N ILE A 32 -11.55 5.19 -17.40
CA ILE A 32 -12.22 6.34 -16.75
C ILE A 32 -13.73 6.07 -16.66
N GLY A 33 -14.33 6.38 -15.52
CA GLY A 33 -15.76 6.15 -15.27
C GLY A 33 -16.10 4.76 -14.72
N GLN A 34 -15.17 3.80 -14.74
CA GLN A 34 -15.40 2.48 -14.14
C GLN A 34 -15.19 2.50 -12.63
N SER A 35 -15.87 1.63 -11.90
CA SER A 35 -15.61 1.43 -10.48
C SER A 35 -14.34 0.61 -10.25
N PHE A 36 -13.70 0.87 -9.10
CA PHE A 36 -12.58 0.08 -8.61
C PHE A 36 -12.72 -0.18 -7.11
N SER A 37 -12.11 -1.26 -6.65
CA SER A 37 -12.06 -1.61 -5.22
C SER A 37 -10.81 -2.41 -4.91
N PHE A 38 -10.33 -2.29 -3.67
CA PHE A 38 -9.24 -3.09 -3.12
C PHE A 38 -9.50 -3.38 -1.64
N ASP A 39 -8.83 -4.41 -1.11
CA ASP A 39 -9.12 -4.95 0.22
C ASP A 39 -7.88 -4.85 1.14
N CYS A 40 -8.05 -4.14 2.26
CA CYS A 40 -7.11 -4.13 3.39
C CYS A 40 -7.60 -5.04 4.52
N GLN A 41 -6.71 -5.43 5.44
CA GLN A 41 -7.11 -6.02 6.71
C GLN A 41 -7.71 -4.95 7.63
N GLN A 42 -8.58 -5.35 8.55
CA GLN A 42 -9.26 -4.44 9.47
C GLN A 42 -8.31 -3.59 10.33
N ASP A 43 -7.17 -4.16 10.74
CA ASP A 43 -6.18 -3.49 11.58
C ASP A 43 -5.16 -2.66 10.78
N GLU A 44 -5.42 -2.45 9.48
CA GLU A 44 -4.59 -1.65 8.59
C GLU A 44 -5.23 -0.28 8.32
N SER A 45 -4.40 0.75 8.31
CA SER A 45 -4.73 2.06 7.75
C SER A 45 -4.49 2.06 6.24
N VAL A 46 -5.24 2.92 5.55
CA VAL A 46 -5.16 3.10 4.10
C VAL A 46 -4.28 4.31 3.81
N TYR A 47 -3.39 4.19 2.83
CA TYR A 47 -2.47 5.24 2.42
C TYR A 47 -2.61 5.50 0.93
N PHE A 48 -2.32 6.72 0.51
CA PHE A 48 -2.26 7.08 -0.91
C PHE A 48 -1.06 7.95 -1.23
N THR A 49 -0.60 7.79 -2.47
CA THR A 49 0.35 8.69 -3.08
C THR A 49 0.26 8.62 -4.60
N GLN A 50 0.50 9.74 -5.28
CA GLN A 50 0.59 9.75 -6.74
C GLN A 50 1.92 9.16 -7.23
N LYS A 51 2.97 9.19 -6.40
CA LYS A 51 4.32 8.69 -6.73
C LYS A 51 4.84 7.83 -5.58
N LEU A 52 5.34 6.64 -5.90
CA LEU A 52 5.98 5.75 -4.92
C LEU A 52 6.99 6.50 -4.04
N GLY A 53 6.83 6.39 -2.72
CA GLY A 53 7.81 6.83 -1.73
C GLY A 53 7.31 7.86 -0.72
N ASP A 54 6.23 8.59 -0.99
CA ASP A 54 5.68 9.60 -0.06
C ASP A 54 4.22 9.30 0.28
N TRP A 55 4.01 8.50 1.32
CA TRP A 55 2.71 7.96 1.70
C TRP A 55 2.00 8.88 2.69
N SER A 56 0.79 9.28 2.34
CA SER A 56 -0.12 9.96 3.26
C SER A 56 -1.26 9.04 3.64
N GLU A 57 -1.55 8.95 4.94
CA GLU A 57 -2.71 8.20 5.42
C GLU A 57 -3.98 8.89 4.93
N ILE A 58 -4.95 8.12 4.44
CA ILE A 58 -6.28 8.63 4.10
C ILE A 58 -7.29 8.03 5.07
N GLN A 59 -8.19 8.88 5.54
CA GLN A 59 -9.39 8.47 6.25
C GLN A 59 -10.63 8.74 5.40
N GLU A 60 -11.71 8.01 5.65
CA GLU A 60 -12.96 8.14 4.89
C GLU A 60 -13.49 9.59 4.83
N ASN A 61 -13.31 10.35 5.92
CA ASN A 61 -13.77 11.73 6.03
C ASN A 61 -12.61 12.75 5.95
N ASP A 62 -11.51 12.39 5.29
CA ASP A 62 -10.38 13.29 5.13
C ASP A 62 -10.68 14.36 4.07
N ASN A 63 -10.82 15.61 4.51
CA ASN A 63 -11.05 16.75 3.64
C ASN A 63 -9.94 16.93 2.59
N GLN A 64 -8.69 16.60 2.94
CA GLN A 64 -7.55 16.70 2.04
C GLN A 64 -7.69 15.77 0.83
N TYR A 65 -8.32 14.61 1.00
CA TYR A 65 -8.44 13.56 -0.02
C TYR A 65 -9.89 13.31 -0.46
N SER A 66 -10.82 14.18 -0.08
CA SER A 66 -12.24 14.11 -0.47
C SER A 66 -12.46 14.00 -1.98
N TYR A 67 -11.56 14.57 -2.79
CA TYR A 67 -11.60 14.47 -4.25
C TYR A 67 -11.41 13.04 -4.78
N LEU A 68 -10.83 12.12 -4.00
CA LEU A 68 -10.69 10.72 -4.39
C LEU A 68 -12.03 9.96 -4.33
N ASN A 69 -13.02 10.48 -3.60
CA ASN A 69 -14.36 9.90 -3.47
C ASN A 69 -14.34 8.40 -3.12
N LEU A 70 -13.56 8.05 -2.11
CA LEU A 70 -13.40 6.67 -1.63
C LEU A 70 -14.46 6.36 -0.56
N ASN A 71 -15.04 5.16 -0.64
CA ASN A 71 -15.95 4.60 0.36
C ASN A 71 -15.26 3.45 1.09
N PHE A 72 -15.41 3.40 2.41
CA PHE A 72 -14.78 2.41 3.27
C PHE A 72 -15.87 1.47 3.82
N ASN A 73 -15.81 0.18 3.45
CA ASN A 73 -16.82 -0.79 3.84
C ASN A 73 -16.21 -2.02 4.52
N TYR A 74 -16.69 -2.34 5.72
CA TYR A 74 -16.21 -3.48 6.50
C TYR A 74 -16.97 -4.76 6.13
N LEU A 75 -16.24 -5.76 5.62
CA LEU A 75 -16.75 -7.05 5.18
C LEU A 75 -16.38 -8.18 6.15
N ASN A 76 -17.10 -9.31 6.08
CA ASN A 76 -16.79 -10.57 6.79
C ASN A 76 -16.59 -10.41 8.30
N GLN A 77 -17.65 -10.05 9.04
CA GLN A 77 -17.57 -9.79 10.48
C GLN A 77 -16.46 -8.78 10.82
N GLU A 78 -16.37 -7.74 10.00
CA GLU A 78 -15.44 -6.61 10.11
C GLU A 78 -13.97 -6.89 9.82
N LYS A 79 -13.55 -8.12 9.50
CA LYS A 79 -12.13 -8.48 9.33
C LYS A 79 -11.44 -7.87 8.10
N ILE A 80 -12.22 -7.44 7.10
CA ILE A 80 -11.71 -6.92 5.84
C ILE A 80 -12.27 -5.52 5.63
N LEU A 81 -11.40 -4.56 5.37
CA LEU A 81 -11.75 -3.21 4.96
C LEU A 81 -11.68 -3.12 3.43
N ARG A 82 -12.83 -3.06 2.77
CA ARG A 82 -12.90 -2.80 1.33
C ARG A 82 -12.95 -1.30 1.09
N VAL A 83 -11.97 -0.80 0.37
CA VAL A 83 -11.94 0.58 -0.11
C VAL A 83 -12.38 0.58 -1.57
N SER A 84 -13.30 1.47 -1.94
CA SER A 84 -13.84 1.50 -3.29
C SER A 84 -14.15 2.92 -3.76
N SER A 85 -14.07 3.15 -5.06
CA SER A 85 -14.70 4.29 -5.71
C SER A 85 -15.66 3.81 -6.78
N ASN A 86 -16.77 4.51 -6.91
CA ASN A 86 -17.80 4.23 -7.90
C ASN A 86 -17.37 4.65 -9.31
N SER A 87 -16.34 5.49 -9.44
CA SER A 87 -15.86 6.01 -10.72
C SER A 87 -14.39 6.41 -10.66
N VAL A 88 -13.57 5.85 -11.55
CA VAL A 88 -12.17 6.25 -11.75
C VAL A 88 -12.12 7.59 -12.47
N GLN A 89 -11.43 8.54 -11.86
CA GLN A 89 -11.04 9.83 -12.40
C GLN A 89 -9.51 9.91 -12.48
N LEU A 90 -8.98 10.93 -13.17
CA LEU A 90 -7.53 11.10 -13.34
C LEU A 90 -6.82 11.30 -11.99
N GLU A 91 -7.50 11.95 -11.06
CA GLU A 91 -7.06 12.24 -9.70
C GLU A 91 -6.93 10.98 -8.86
N ASN A 92 -7.65 9.90 -9.20
CA ASN A 92 -7.54 8.61 -8.52
C ASN A 92 -6.27 7.84 -8.91
N ILE A 93 -5.60 8.21 -10.02
CA ILE A 93 -4.42 7.48 -10.50
C ILE A 93 -3.27 7.66 -9.52
N GLY A 94 -2.73 6.54 -9.07
CA GLY A 94 -1.67 6.53 -8.07
C GLY A 94 -1.50 5.17 -7.42
N TYR A 95 -0.88 5.18 -6.26
CA TYR A 95 -0.63 4.03 -5.43
C TYR A 95 -1.48 4.12 -4.17
N TYR A 96 -2.18 3.04 -3.87
CA TYR A 96 -2.92 2.83 -2.64
C TYR A 96 -2.18 1.78 -1.83
N GLY A 97 -1.96 2.04 -0.54
CA GLY A 97 -1.25 1.16 0.36
C GLY A 97 -2.14 0.73 1.51
N CYS A 98 -2.02 -0.52 1.93
CA CYS A 98 -2.53 -0.97 3.23
C CYS A 98 -1.33 -1.23 4.14
N ARG A 99 -1.32 -0.61 5.31
CA ARG A 99 -0.29 -0.85 6.33
C ARG A 99 -0.90 -0.79 7.70
N LYS A 100 -0.39 -1.61 8.62
CA LYS A 100 -0.61 -1.36 10.04
C LYS A 100 -0.17 0.05 10.42
N PRO A 101 -0.74 0.65 11.47
CA PRO A 101 -0.37 1.99 11.91
C PRO A 101 1.15 2.14 12.09
N THR A 102 1.67 3.34 11.78
CA THR A 102 3.11 3.72 11.79
C THR A 102 3.90 3.26 13.01
N TRP A 103 3.27 3.14 14.18
CA TRP A 103 3.91 2.70 15.42
C TRP A 103 4.24 1.19 15.46
N SER A 104 3.74 0.40 14.50
CA SER A 104 3.87 -1.06 14.50
C SER A 104 4.82 -1.61 13.42
N THR A 105 4.80 -1.07 12.20
CA THR A 105 5.70 -1.48 11.09
C THR A 105 5.99 -0.30 10.14
N ALA A 106 7.19 -0.30 9.54
CA ALA A 106 7.57 0.71 8.55
C ALA A 106 7.16 0.34 7.10
N SER A 107 7.14 -0.95 6.77
CA SER A 107 6.86 -1.48 5.42
C SER A 107 5.37 -1.56 5.13
N MET A 108 4.98 -1.32 3.89
CA MET A 108 3.62 -1.54 3.39
C MET A 108 3.33 -3.04 3.30
N ASN A 109 2.15 -3.47 3.72
CA ASN A 109 1.75 -4.88 3.63
C ASN A 109 1.24 -5.21 2.21
N ARG A 110 0.51 -4.26 1.60
CA ARG A 110 -0.02 -4.39 0.25
C ARG A 110 0.05 -3.04 -0.44
N ILE A 111 0.38 -3.05 -1.73
CA ILE A 111 0.41 -1.86 -2.58
C ILE A 111 -0.39 -2.16 -3.84
N TYR A 112 -1.32 -1.28 -4.17
CA TYR A 112 -2.15 -1.30 -5.37
C TYR A 112 -1.82 -0.09 -6.23
N GLN A 113 -1.45 -0.31 -7.49
CA GLN A 113 -1.25 0.74 -8.47
C GLN A 113 -2.49 0.81 -9.37
N LEU A 114 -3.25 1.90 -9.26
CA LEU A 114 -4.37 2.18 -10.18
C LEU A 114 -3.83 2.83 -11.44
N ILE A 115 -4.09 2.23 -12.60
CA ILE A 115 -3.73 2.75 -13.92
C ILE A 115 -4.96 2.79 -14.82
N VAL A 116 -4.98 3.80 -15.70
CA VAL A 116 -6.00 3.94 -16.74
C VAL A 116 -5.51 3.29 -18.03
N ALA A 117 -6.38 2.48 -18.65
CA ALA A 117 -6.19 1.89 -19.97
C ALA A 117 -7.42 2.09 -20.86
#